data_AF-A0A6I4MVR9-F1
#
_entry.id   AF-A0A6I4MVR9-F1
#
_cell.length_a   1.000
_cell.length_b   1.000
_cell.length_c   1.000
_cell.angle_alpha   90.00
_cell.angle_beta   90.00
_cell.angle_gamma   90.00
#
_symmetry.space_group_name_H-M   'P 1'
#
loop_
_entity.id
_entity.type
_entity.pdbx_description
1 polymer ?
#
loop_
_entity_poly.entity_id
_entity_poly.type
_entity_poly.pdbx_seq_one_letter_code
_entity_poly.pdbx_strand_id
1 'polypeptide(L)'
;MTRSLAVSTQNENPQVEEAQDPAFTVSLNGSGGALKGWVVVDSLHDGLAMGGTRMTTGVTEEEVAGLARDMTHKFTLAGLPIGGAKAGIVSDGSNREETFRTFGRTVKPLLHGGIHLGIDMGVTPADRAVFFDEAGYDPRYRLGAPDMPIDWRTYYEPLIDCTGHGVGVAALTALEASGRTESARVVIQGFGAVGRAVARFLEDRGHVIVGVADIGGTLSADRLPVADLIAITDEFGRIDRSRLPHDVSVSTQPDAWLDVDADLLILAAQKYALNAENAHRLRAGLVVEGGNLASSVEAKEKTRASGATLVPGVIANIGGAASAALAVTRVVPFDLPAPARKEWVFDWVGDRVRQNTFDLLEIAAADAGDPLPQLLTARRKDRR
;
A
#
# COMPACT_ATOMS: atom_id res chain seq x y z
N MET A 1 48.91 0.97 -44.31
CA MET A 1 47.89 2.01 -44.03
C MET A 1 46.72 1.31 -43.34
N THR A 2 46.75 1.33 -42.01
CA THR A 2 45.83 0.59 -41.14
C THR A 2 44.80 1.59 -40.63
N ARG A 3 43.50 1.43 -40.97
CA ARG A 3 42.43 2.25 -40.39
C ARG A 3 41.75 1.46 -39.27
N SER A 4 41.93 1.97 -38.06
CA SER A 4 41.26 1.53 -36.84
C SER A 4 39.80 1.97 -36.85
N LEU A 5 38.89 1.03 -36.58
CA LEU A 5 37.47 1.28 -36.32
C LEU A 5 37.32 1.59 -34.82
N ALA A 6 37.08 2.86 -34.50
CA ALA A 6 36.65 3.27 -33.17
C ALA A 6 35.13 3.03 -33.06
N VAL A 7 34.74 2.04 -32.28
CA VAL A 7 33.37 1.85 -31.81
C VAL A 7 33.13 2.89 -30.71
N SER A 8 32.25 3.86 -30.98
CA SER A 8 31.78 4.79 -29.95
C SER A 8 30.82 4.06 -29.02
N THR A 9 31.24 3.78 -27.80
CA THR A 9 30.34 3.41 -26.71
C THR A 9 29.62 4.68 -26.26
N GLN A 10 28.39 4.88 -26.72
CA GLN A 10 27.49 5.85 -26.10
C GLN A 10 27.09 5.28 -24.74
N ASN A 11 27.59 5.89 -23.67
CA ASN A 11 27.05 5.75 -22.33
C ASN A 11 25.63 6.34 -22.34
N GLU A 12 24.61 5.49 -22.48
CA GLU A 12 23.25 5.86 -22.12
C GLU A 12 23.20 5.98 -20.59
N ASN A 13 23.27 7.23 -20.13
CA ASN A 13 22.98 7.60 -18.75
C ASN A 13 21.56 7.11 -18.43
N PRO A 14 21.29 6.38 -17.32
CA PRO A 14 19.94 5.98 -16.98
C PRO A 14 19.12 7.25 -16.82
N GLN A 15 18.15 7.44 -17.73
CA GLN A 15 17.24 8.57 -17.66
C GLN A 15 16.48 8.46 -16.34
N VAL A 16 16.79 9.36 -15.41
CA VAL A 16 15.89 9.69 -14.30
C VAL A 16 14.56 10.02 -14.95
N GLU A 17 13.55 9.20 -14.69
CA GLU A 17 12.22 9.36 -15.24
C GLU A 17 11.73 10.77 -14.89
N GLU A 18 11.65 11.66 -15.90
CA GLU A 18 11.15 13.02 -15.69
C GLU A 18 9.77 12.91 -15.03
N ALA A 19 9.58 13.67 -13.94
CA ALA A 19 8.33 13.66 -13.20
C ALA A 19 7.18 14.06 -14.12
N GLN A 20 6.47 13.06 -14.64
CA GLN A 20 5.36 13.29 -15.55
C GLN A 20 4.21 13.91 -14.74
N ASP A 21 3.73 15.07 -15.16
CA ASP A 21 2.58 15.72 -14.55
C ASP A 21 1.37 14.77 -14.47
N PRO A 22 0.54 14.86 -13.41
CA PRO A 22 -0.70 14.11 -13.34
C PRO A 22 -1.59 14.42 -14.55
N ALA A 23 -2.39 13.45 -14.99
CA ALA A 23 -3.35 13.66 -16.09
C ALA A 23 -4.24 14.88 -15.85
N PHE A 24 -4.70 15.10 -14.61
CA PHE A 24 -5.27 16.36 -14.15
C PHE A 24 -5.39 16.43 -12.62
N THR A 25 -5.50 17.65 -12.10
CA THR A 25 -5.84 17.95 -10.70
C THR A 25 -7.09 18.81 -10.62
N VAL A 26 -7.97 18.49 -9.67
CA VAL A 26 -9.17 19.28 -9.35
C VAL A 26 -9.04 19.80 -7.93
N SER A 27 -8.94 21.12 -7.77
CA SER A 27 -9.06 21.78 -6.48
C SER A 27 -10.52 21.87 -6.06
N LEU A 28 -10.84 21.34 -4.89
CA LEU A 28 -12.19 21.30 -4.36
C LEU A 28 -12.46 22.58 -3.57
N ASN A 29 -13.32 23.43 -4.13
CA ASN A 29 -13.97 24.54 -3.45
C ASN A 29 -15.46 24.21 -3.42
N GLY A 30 -15.95 23.67 -2.30
CA GLY A 30 -17.21 22.93 -2.22
C GLY A 30 -18.42 23.62 -2.86
N SER A 31 -19.22 22.85 -3.62
CA SER A 31 -20.52 23.33 -4.12
C SER A 31 -21.56 23.27 -3.00
N GLY A 32 -21.73 24.39 -2.28
CA GLY A 32 -22.73 24.51 -1.20
C GLY A 32 -22.17 24.52 0.23
N GLY A 33 -20.85 24.66 0.40
CA GLY A 33 -20.21 24.74 1.72
C GLY A 33 -18.69 24.92 1.62
N ALA A 34 -18.03 25.29 2.71
CA ALA A 34 -16.57 25.36 2.75
C ALA A 34 -15.98 23.94 2.73
N LEU A 35 -15.41 23.56 1.60
CA LEU A 35 -14.60 22.36 1.43
C LEU A 35 -13.25 22.81 0.88
N LYS A 36 -12.17 22.33 1.49
CA LYS A 36 -10.80 22.48 0.97
C LYS A 36 -10.23 21.10 0.74
N GLY A 37 -9.75 20.85 -0.46
CA GLY A 37 -9.20 19.55 -0.82
C GLY A 37 -8.84 19.46 -2.28
N TRP A 38 -8.44 18.27 -2.70
CA TRP A 38 -8.01 17.99 -4.07
C TRP A 38 -8.47 16.59 -4.49
N VAL A 39 -8.72 16.43 -5.78
CA VAL A 39 -8.68 15.13 -6.45
C VAL A 39 -7.57 15.19 -7.49
N VAL A 40 -6.56 14.34 -7.37
CA VAL A 40 -5.51 14.19 -8.38
C VAL A 40 -5.78 12.90 -9.12
N VAL A 41 -5.86 12.99 -10.45
CA VAL A 41 -5.89 11.83 -11.34
C VAL A 41 -4.54 11.78 -12.03
N ASP A 42 -3.80 10.74 -11.70
CA ASP A 42 -2.42 10.57 -12.09
C ASP A 42 -2.30 10.02 -13.50
N SER A 43 -3.05 8.96 -13.76
CA SER A 43 -3.18 8.33 -15.07
C SER A 43 -4.60 7.82 -15.25
N LEU A 44 -4.98 7.59 -16.51
CA LEU A 44 -6.22 6.94 -16.90
C LEU A 44 -5.89 5.70 -17.71
N HIS A 45 -6.71 4.67 -17.58
CA HIS A 45 -6.73 3.52 -18.48
C HIS A 45 -8.17 3.29 -18.94
N ASP A 46 -8.42 3.41 -20.24
CA ASP A 46 -9.78 3.37 -20.81
C ASP A 46 -10.78 4.30 -20.10
N GLY A 47 -10.32 5.50 -19.73
CA GLY A 47 -11.11 6.49 -19.01
C GLY A 47 -11.35 6.17 -17.52
N LEU A 48 -10.75 5.11 -16.98
CA LEU A 48 -10.87 4.73 -15.58
C LEU A 48 -9.63 5.11 -14.77
N ALA A 49 -9.87 5.65 -13.57
CA ALA A 49 -8.85 5.77 -12.54
C ALA A 49 -9.47 5.51 -11.16
N MET A 50 -8.65 5.15 -10.18
CA MET A 50 -9.16 4.96 -8.84
C MET A 50 -8.13 5.20 -7.73
N GLY A 51 -8.66 5.49 -6.54
CA GLY A 51 -7.92 5.39 -5.30
C GLY A 51 -8.68 5.98 -4.11
N GLY A 52 -8.07 5.88 -2.94
CA GLY A 52 -8.70 6.29 -1.67
C GLY A 52 -8.87 7.80 -1.50
N THR A 53 -9.79 8.18 -0.63
CA THR A 53 -9.95 9.55 -0.12
C THR A 53 -9.33 9.64 1.27
N ARG A 54 -8.39 10.57 1.47
CA ARG A 54 -7.76 10.87 2.76
C ARG A 54 -8.39 12.11 3.37
N MET A 55 -8.64 12.11 4.67
CA MET A 55 -9.09 13.29 5.41
C MET A 55 -8.22 13.52 6.64
N THR A 56 -7.43 14.58 6.63
CA THR A 56 -6.61 15.00 7.78
C THR A 56 -6.55 16.52 7.85
N THR A 57 -6.13 17.07 8.98
CA THR A 57 -5.97 18.53 9.14
C THR A 57 -4.81 19.11 8.32
N GLY A 58 -3.89 18.27 7.85
CA GLY A 58 -2.64 18.69 7.20
C GLY A 58 -2.37 18.09 5.83
N VAL A 59 -3.33 17.40 5.20
CA VAL A 59 -3.13 16.84 3.85
C VAL A 59 -2.89 17.98 2.84
N THR A 60 -1.89 17.80 1.97
CA THR A 60 -1.51 18.78 0.94
C THR A 60 -1.76 18.21 -0.45
N GLU A 61 -1.84 19.09 -1.46
CA GLU A 61 -1.94 18.68 -2.87
C GLU A 61 -0.79 17.77 -3.30
N GLU A 62 0.44 18.12 -2.92
CA GLU A 62 1.65 17.35 -3.22
C GLU A 62 1.57 15.92 -2.65
N GLU A 63 1.09 15.78 -1.41
CA GLU A 63 0.86 14.46 -0.83
C GLU A 63 -0.21 13.67 -1.61
N VAL A 64 -1.31 14.32 -2.00
CA VAL A 64 -2.36 13.66 -2.79
C VAL A 64 -1.82 13.24 -4.15
N ALA A 65 -0.97 14.04 -4.79
CA ALA A 65 -0.33 13.72 -6.06
C ALA A 65 0.62 12.53 -5.95
N GLY A 66 1.50 12.51 -4.94
CA GLY A 66 2.38 11.37 -4.69
C GLY A 66 1.59 10.08 -4.42
N LEU A 67 0.51 10.15 -3.66
CA LEU A 67 -0.37 9.00 -3.40
C LEU A 67 -1.12 8.54 -4.66
N ALA A 68 -1.49 9.45 -5.57
CA ALA A 68 -2.12 9.11 -6.85
C ALA A 68 -1.13 8.40 -7.79
N ARG A 69 0.13 8.85 -7.82
CA ARG A 69 1.24 8.18 -8.53
C ARG A 69 1.49 6.77 -8.02
N ASP A 70 1.49 6.58 -6.70
CA ASP A 70 1.58 5.25 -6.09
C ASP A 70 0.44 4.33 -6.54
N MET A 71 -0.78 4.85 -6.71
CA MET A 71 -1.90 4.06 -7.25
C MET A 71 -1.65 3.66 -8.71
N THR A 72 -1.13 4.55 -9.55
CA THR A 72 -0.73 4.22 -10.92
C THR A 72 0.32 3.12 -10.95
N HIS A 73 1.35 3.21 -10.10
CA HIS A 73 2.41 2.20 -10.02
C HIS A 73 1.86 0.85 -9.57
N LYS A 74 1.03 0.83 -8.51
CA LYS A 74 0.33 -0.37 -8.05
C LYS A 74 -0.43 -1.06 -9.17
N PHE A 75 -1.32 -0.34 -9.85
CA PHE A 75 -2.14 -0.94 -10.91
C PHE A 75 -1.34 -1.34 -12.15
N THR A 76 -0.25 -0.61 -12.44
CA THR A 76 0.68 -1.00 -13.49
C THR A 76 1.37 -2.32 -13.18
N LEU A 77 1.95 -2.46 -11.99
CA LEU A 77 2.64 -3.68 -11.56
C LEU A 77 1.69 -4.86 -11.47
N ALA A 78 0.46 -4.63 -11.02
CA ALA A 78 -0.57 -5.64 -10.96
C ALA A 78 -1.16 -6.02 -12.32
N GLY A 79 -0.90 -5.26 -13.38
CA GLY A 79 -1.48 -5.46 -14.71
C GLY A 79 -3.01 -5.26 -14.74
N LEU A 80 -3.53 -4.34 -13.93
CA LEU A 80 -4.96 -4.02 -13.88
C LEU A 80 -5.30 -2.93 -14.90
N PRO A 81 -6.43 -3.00 -15.62
CA PRO A 81 -6.81 -2.02 -16.63
C PRO A 81 -7.47 -0.78 -15.99
N ILE A 82 -6.76 -0.13 -15.07
CA ILE A 82 -7.19 1.09 -14.40
C ILE A 82 -6.01 2.01 -14.09
N GLY A 83 -6.25 3.33 -14.12
CA GLY A 83 -5.29 4.36 -13.74
C GLY A 83 -5.31 4.71 -12.25
N GLY A 84 -4.35 5.52 -11.81
CA GLY A 84 -4.23 5.98 -10.43
C GLY A 84 -4.96 7.29 -10.17
N ALA A 85 -5.67 7.39 -9.05
CA ALA A 85 -6.25 8.63 -8.55
C ALA A 85 -6.15 8.70 -7.03
N LYS A 86 -6.30 9.90 -6.47
CA LYS A 86 -6.40 10.10 -5.03
C LYS A 86 -7.20 11.35 -4.71
N ALA A 87 -7.92 11.32 -3.59
CA ALA A 87 -8.57 12.49 -3.04
C ALA A 87 -8.01 12.84 -1.66
N GLY A 88 -7.95 14.14 -1.35
CA GLY A 88 -7.56 14.66 -0.04
C GLY A 88 -8.53 15.74 0.42
N ILE A 89 -8.99 15.67 1.66
CA ILE A 89 -9.89 16.63 2.30
C ILE A 89 -9.18 17.19 3.54
N VAL A 90 -9.08 18.52 3.62
CA VAL A 90 -8.51 19.20 4.79
C VAL A 90 -9.63 19.41 5.82
N SER A 91 -9.66 18.60 6.87
CA SER A 91 -10.67 18.70 7.93
C SER A 91 -10.24 18.02 9.23
N ASP A 92 -10.72 18.54 10.36
CA ASP A 92 -10.61 17.93 11.69
C ASP A 92 -11.79 16.99 12.03
N GLY A 93 -12.80 16.93 11.16
CA GLY A 93 -14.00 16.11 11.35
C GLY A 93 -15.11 16.74 12.20
N SER A 94 -15.00 18.02 12.61
CA SER A 94 -16.01 18.71 13.41
C SER A 94 -17.41 18.73 12.79
N ASN A 95 -17.52 18.81 11.45
CA ASN A 95 -18.77 18.73 10.69
C ASN A 95 -18.77 17.56 9.69
N ARG A 96 -18.36 16.37 10.16
CA ARG A 96 -18.05 15.20 9.32
C ARG A 96 -19.09 14.88 8.25
N GLU A 97 -20.37 14.75 8.62
CA GLU A 97 -21.42 14.37 7.67
C GLU A 97 -21.59 15.42 6.56
N GLU A 98 -21.71 16.71 6.90
CA GLU A 98 -21.86 17.78 5.91
C GLU A 98 -20.62 17.91 5.01
N THR A 99 -19.41 17.69 5.55
CA THR A 99 -18.18 17.62 4.78
C THR A 99 -18.27 16.55 3.69
N PHE A 100 -18.73 15.34 4.02
CA PHE A 100 -18.85 14.25 3.04
C PHE A 100 -20.02 14.45 2.08
N ARG A 101 -21.13 15.09 2.49
CA ARG A 101 -22.19 15.50 1.56
C ARG A 101 -21.67 16.55 0.57
N THR A 102 -21.04 17.62 1.05
CA THR A 102 -20.44 18.64 0.17
C THR A 102 -19.39 18.03 -0.76
N PHE A 103 -18.56 17.10 -0.26
CA PHE A 103 -17.61 16.34 -1.08
C PHE A 103 -18.33 15.54 -2.17
N GLY A 104 -19.36 14.76 -1.83
CA GLY A 104 -20.15 13.97 -2.78
C GLY A 104 -20.75 14.81 -3.91
N ARG A 105 -21.39 15.94 -3.58
CA ARG A 105 -21.90 16.89 -4.59
C ARG A 105 -20.79 17.41 -5.51
N THR A 106 -19.64 17.74 -4.93
CA THR A 106 -18.50 18.33 -5.65
C THR A 106 -17.82 17.33 -6.57
N VAL A 107 -17.61 16.08 -6.13
CA VAL A 107 -16.92 15.03 -6.92
C VAL A 107 -17.84 14.22 -7.81
N LYS A 108 -19.16 14.44 -7.77
CA LYS A 108 -20.16 13.73 -8.59
C LYS A 108 -19.76 13.63 -10.07
N PRO A 109 -19.32 14.69 -10.78
CA PRO A 109 -18.92 14.57 -12.19
C PRO A 109 -17.74 13.62 -12.39
N LEU A 110 -16.81 13.55 -11.45
CA LEU A 110 -15.65 12.66 -11.51
C LEU A 110 -16.06 11.20 -11.29
N LEU A 111 -16.90 10.92 -10.28
CA LEU A 111 -17.41 9.58 -9.99
C LEU A 111 -18.15 8.98 -11.19
N HIS A 112 -19.07 9.76 -11.79
CA HIS A 112 -19.80 9.34 -13.00
C HIS A 112 -18.94 9.41 -14.28
N GLY A 113 -17.80 10.09 -14.22
CA GLY A 113 -16.81 10.21 -15.31
C GLY A 113 -15.72 9.13 -15.32
N GLY A 114 -15.82 8.10 -14.47
CA GLY A 114 -14.88 6.97 -14.44
C GLY A 114 -13.83 7.03 -13.34
N ILE A 115 -13.87 8.04 -12.45
CA ILE A 115 -12.92 8.18 -11.34
C ILE A 115 -13.53 7.58 -10.07
N HIS A 116 -13.09 6.37 -9.69
CA HIS A 116 -13.61 5.70 -8.50
C HIS A 116 -12.85 6.11 -7.23
N LEU A 117 -13.54 6.77 -6.29
CA LEU A 117 -12.96 7.18 -5.01
C LEU A 117 -13.34 6.23 -3.87
N GLY A 118 -12.32 5.77 -3.13
CA GLY A 118 -12.45 4.83 -2.02
C GLY A 118 -12.19 5.46 -0.66
N ILE A 119 -11.85 4.60 0.31
CA ILE A 119 -11.45 4.99 1.67
C ILE A 119 -9.92 5.09 1.80
N ASP A 120 -9.45 5.93 2.71
CA ASP A 120 -8.05 6.03 3.18
C ASP A 120 -8.07 6.57 4.62
N MET A 121 -6.92 6.95 5.16
CA MET A 121 -6.75 7.56 6.47
C MET A 121 -7.76 8.71 6.70
N GLY A 122 -8.50 8.61 7.80
CA GLY A 122 -9.52 9.58 8.19
C GLY A 122 -10.86 9.44 7.47
N VAL A 123 -11.05 8.42 6.61
CA VAL A 123 -12.31 8.14 5.89
C VAL A 123 -12.73 6.69 6.11
N THR A 124 -13.95 6.48 6.59
CA THR A 124 -14.50 5.15 6.89
C THR A 124 -15.44 4.65 5.77
N PRO A 125 -15.84 3.38 5.77
CA PRO A 125 -16.88 2.88 4.87
C PRO A 125 -18.20 3.65 4.97
N ALA A 126 -18.58 4.11 6.17
CA ALA A 126 -19.80 4.88 6.37
C ALA A 126 -19.72 6.25 5.70
N ASP A 127 -18.57 6.93 5.80
CA ASP A 127 -18.36 8.21 5.11
C ASP A 127 -18.42 8.07 3.59
N ARG A 128 -17.85 6.96 3.09
CA ARG A 128 -17.96 6.63 1.67
C ARG A 128 -19.39 6.43 1.22
N ALA A 129 -20.21 5.75 2.03
CA ALA A 129 -21.63 5.61 1.73
C ALA A 129 -22.32 6.97 1.66
N VAL A 130 -22.02 7.91 2.56
CA VAL A 130 -22.58 9.27 2.55
C VAL A 130 -22.25 10.01 1.25
N PHE A 131 -20.98 10.06 0.84
CA PHE A 131 -20.63 10.82 -0.36
C PHE A 131 -21.02 10.12 -1.67
N PHE A 132 -21.19 8.79 -1.66
CA PHE A 132 -21.76 8.04 -2.78
C PHE A 132 -23.27 8.28 -2.93
N ASP A 133 -24.02 8.23 -1.83
CA ASP A 133 -25.46 8.52 -1.81
C ASP A 133 -25.75 9.94 -2.31
N GLU A 134 -25.01 10.92 -1.78
CA GLU A 134 -25.14 12.32 -2.19
C GLU A 134 -24.77 12.55 -3.68
N ALA A 135 -23.79 11.80 -4.20
CA ALA A 135 -23.43 11.83 -5.62
C ALA A 135 -24.42 11.06 -6.51
N GLY A 136 -25.32 10.27 -5.93
CA GLY A 136 -26.14 9.28 -6.65
C GLY A 136 -25.27 8.26 -7.39
N TYR A 137 -24.16 7.84 -6.79
CA TYR A 137 -23.18 6.93 -7.38
C TYR A 137 -23.24 5.56 -6.71
N ASP A 138 -23.50 4.52 -7.50
CA ASP A 138 -23.47 3.13 -7.05
C ASP A 138 -22.41 2.36 -7.87
N PRO A 139 -21.34 1.86 -7.24
CA PRO A 139 -20.23 1.22 -7.95
C PRO A 139 -20.60 -0.11 -8.61
N ARG A 140 -21.79 -0.66 -8.34
CA ARG A 140 -22.30 -1.84 -9.04
C ARG A 140 -22.60 -1.55 -10.50
N TYR A 141 -22.93 -0.32 -10.86
CA TYR A 141 -23.27 0.06 -12.23
C TYR A 141 -22.09 0.80 -12.86
N ARG A 142 -21.69 0.40 -14.06
CA ARG A 142 -20.64 1.08 -14.84
C ARG A 142 -21.02 1.05 -16.31
N LEU A 143 -20.97 2.22 -16.95
CA LEU A 143 -21.24 2.32 -18.39
C LEU A 143 -20.28 1.42 -19.17
N GLY A 144 -20.82 0.60 -20.06
CA GLY A 144 -20.05 -0.30 -20.92
C GLY A 144 -19.51 -1.56 -20.23
N ALA A 145 -20.00 -1.92 -19.04
CA ALA A 145 -19.62 -3.16 -18.37
C ALA A 145 -20.83 -3.86 -17.71
N PRO A 146 -20.80 -5.19 -17.53
CA PRO A 146 -21.86 -5.92 -16.83
C PRO A 146 -21.97 -5.46 -15.37
N ASP A 147 -23.19 -5.36 -14.86
CA ASP A 147 -23.46 -4.96 -13.47
C ASP A 147 -22.94 -5.97 -12.45
N MET A 148 -22.57 -5.50 -11.25
CA MET A 148 -22.18 -6.40 -10.16
C MET A 148 -23.44 -7.03 -9.58
N PRO A 149 -23.51 -8.36 -9.43
CA PRO A 149 -24.70 -9.03 -8.91
C PRO A 149 -24.84 -8.90 -7.38
N ILE A 150 -23.83 -8.35 -6.71
CA ILE A 150 -23.82 -8.12 -5.26
C ILE A 150 -23.38 -6.69 -4.94
N ASP A 151 -23.79 -6.19 -3.78
CA ASP A 151 -23.36 -4.88 -3.30
C ASP A 151 -21.88 -4.86 -2.90
N TRP A 152 -21.33 -3.64 -2.82
CA TRP A 152 -19.94 -3.42 -2.50
C TRP A 152 -19.53 -3.96 -1.13
N ARG A 153 -20.42 -3.84 -0.13
CA ARG A 153 -20.14 -4.25 1.24
C ARG A 153 -19.99 -5.77 1.32
N THR A 154 -20.95 -6.50 0.74
CA THR A 154 -20.94 -7.96 0.61
C THR A 154 -19.69 -8.47 -0.11
N TYR A 155 -19.21 -7.75 -1.13
CA TYR A 155 -17.97 -8.11 -1.83
C TYR A 155 -16.69 -7.80 -1.03
N TYR A 156 -16.56 -6.58 -0.51
CA TYR A 156 -15.27 -6.03 -0.09
C TYR A 156 -14.94 -6.28 1.38
N GLU A 157 -15.92 -6.30 2.28
CA GLU A 157 -15.66 -6.49 3.72
C GLU A 157 -14.94 -7.80 4.07
N PRO A 158 -15.26 -8.95 3.44
CA PRO A 158 -14.53 -10.20 3.69
C PRO A 158 -13.06 -10.16 3.28
N LEU A 159 -12.62 -9.13 2.55
CA LEU A 159 -11.28 -8.98 1.98
C LEU A 159 -10.37 -8.06 2.81
N ILE A 160 -10.77 -7.68 4.04
CA ILE A 160 -10.03 -6.73 4.88
C ILE A 160 -8.56 -7.12 5.13
N ASP A 161 -8.28 -8.43 5.17
CA ASP A 161 -6.93 -8.96 5.40
C ASP A 161 -6.07 -9.03 4.12
N CYS A 162 -6.61 -8.70 2.95
CA CYS A 162 -5.93 -8.89 1.67
C CYS A 162 -4.65 -8.05 1.55
N THR A 163 -4.62 -6.84 2.11
CA THR A 163 -3.38 -6.05 2.18
C THR A 163 -2.30 -6.75 3.02
N GLY A 164 -2.68 -7.30 4.18
CA GLY A 164 -1.74 -8.06 5.01
C GLY A 164 -1.28 -9.36 4.36
N HIS A 165 -2.16 -10.03 3.62
CA HIS A 165 -1.81 -11.18 2.80
C HIS A 165 -0.74 -10.82 1.75
N GLY A 166 -0.94 -9.74 0.98
CA GLY A 166 0.07 -9.26 0.03
C GLY A 166 1.42 -8.97 0.68
N VAL A 167 1.43 -8.26 1.81
CA VAL A 167 2.67 -7.95 2.54
C VAL A 167 3.36 -9.22 3.04
N GLY A 168 2.59 -10.20 3.55
CA GLY A 168 3.10 -11.50 3.94
C GLY A 168 3.72 -12.27 2.78
N VAL A 169 3.06 -12.29 1.61
CA VAL A 169 3.58 -12.92 0.39
C VAL A 169 4.87 -12.26 -0.09
N ALA A 170 4.94 -10.92 -0.09
CA ALA A 170 6.15 -10.18 -0.43
C ALA A 170 7.31 -10.53 0.51
N ALA A 171 7.05 -10.56 1.82
CA ALA A 171 8.03 -10.93 2.82
C ALA A 171 8.55 -12.37 2.65
N LEU A 172 7.65 -13.33 2.49
CA LEU A 172 8.01 -14.73 2.27
C LEU A 172 8.85 -14.89 1.00
N THR A 173 8.41 -14.29 -0.11
CA THR A 173 9.12 -14.35 -1.40
C THR A 173 10.52 -13.78 -1.29
N ALA A 174 10.69 -12.66 -0.59
CA ALA A 174 12.02 -12.05 -0.40
C ALA A 174 12.92 -12.87 0.55
N LEU A 175 12.37 -13.50 1.58
CA LEU A 175 13.12 -14.43 2.42
C LEU A 175 13.59 -15.65 1.62
N GLU A 176 12.71 -16.25 0.82
CA GLU A 176 13.04 -17.39 -0.05
C GLU A 176 14.10 -17.03 -1.09
N ALA A 177 13.97 -15.86 -1.74
CA ALA A 177 14.95 -15.35 -2.72
C ALA A 177 16.32 -15.06 -2.08
N SER A 178 16.38 -14.75 -0.78
CA SER A 178 17.66 -14.61 -0.05
C SER A 178 18.37 -15.95 0.21
N GLY A 179 17.76 -17.08 -0.18
CA GLY A 179 18.27 -18.43 0.09
C GLY A 179 18.06 -18.87 1.54
N ARG A 180 17.23 -18.17 2.32
CA ARG A 180 16.96 -18.52 3.72
C ARG A 180 16.15 -19.80 3.80
N THR A 181 16.64 -20.74 4.61
CA THR A 181 15.98 -22.02 4.91
C THR A 181 15.51 -22.13 6.36
N GLU A 182 16.03 -21.26 7.24
CA GLU A 182 15.67 -21.22 8.65
C GLU A 182 14.56 -20.20 8.92
N SER A 183 13.95 -20.28 10.11
CA SER A 183 13.03 -19.26 10.59
C SER A 183 13.68 -17.87 10.55
N ALA A 184 12.86 -16.85 10.26
CA ALA A 184 13.29 -15.45 10.30
C ALA A 184 12.78 -14.80 11.58
N ARG A 185 13.59 -13.93 12.18
CA ARG A 185 13.20 -13.03 13.26
C ARG A 185 12.57 -11.78 12.65
N VAL A 186 11.33 -11.49 13.01
CA VAL A 186 10.52 -10.46 12.36
C VAL A 186 10.12 -9.37 13.35
N VAL A 187 10.32 -8.12 12.95
CA VAL A 187 9.78 -6.94 13.64
C VAL A 187 8.68 -6.31 12.78
N ILE A 188 7.56 -5.99 13.40
CA ILE A 188 6.42 -5.34 12.73
C ILE A 188 6.17 -3.97 13.35
N GLN A 189 6.48 -2.92 12.59
CA GLN A 189 6.16 -1.55 12.96
C GLN A 189 4.69 -1.28 12.59
N GLY A 190 3.79 -1.33 13.57
CA GLY A 190 2.35 -1.17 13.40
C GLY A 190 1.56 -2.46 13.65
N PHE A 191 0.65 -2.43 14.62
CA PHE A 191 -0.20 -3.58 14.98
C PHE A 191 -1.70 -3.37 14.69
N GLY A 192 -1.99 -2.60 13.64
CA GLY A 192 -3.32 -2.47 13.04
C GLY A 192 -3.72 -3.70 12.21
N ALA A 193 -4.77 -3.58 11.38
CA ALA A 193 -5.27 -4.68 10.56
C ALA A 193 -4.18 -5.35 9.70
N VAL A 194 -3.37 -4.55 8.98
CA VAL A 194 -2.26 -5.06 8.14
C VAL A 194 -1.22 -5.78 8.98
N GLY A 195 -0.71 -5.14 10.04
CA GLY A 195 0.33 -5.71 10.89
C GLY A 195 -0.08 -7.03 11.55
N ARG A 196 -1.32 -7.13 12.06
CA ARG A 196 -1.84 -8.37 12.66
C ARG A 196 -2.00 -9.49 11.64
N ALA A 197 -2.48 -9.16 10.44
CA ALA A 197 -2.61 -10.13 9.35
C ALA A 197 -1.23 -10.67 8.91
N VAL A 198 -0.22 -9.80 8.79
CA VAL A 198 1.15 -10.21 8.46
C VAL A 198 1.79 -11.03 9.59
N ALA A 199 1.58 -10.64 10.85
CA ALA A 199 2.09 -11.38 12.01
C ALA A 199 1.60 -12.84 12.00
N ARG A 200 0.29 -13.04 11.83
CA ARG A 200 -0.30 -14.38 11.69
C ARG A 200 0.24 -15.12 10.46
N PHE A 201 0.25 -14.46 9.31
CA PHE A 201 0.69 -15.07 8.05
C PHE A 201 2.11 -15.65 8.13
N LEU A 202 3.03 -14.91 8.76
CA LEU A 202 4.44 -15.30 8.90
C LEU A 202 4.63 -16.33 10.03
N GLU A 203 3.90 -16.22 11.14
CA GLU A 203 3.92 -17.23 12.21
C GLU A 203 3.41 -18.59 11.74
N ASP A 204 2.32 -18.62 10.96
CA ASP A 204 1.76 -19.83 10.35
C ASP A 204 2.75 -20.52 9.39
N ARG A 205 3.77 -19.79 8.94
CA ARG A 205 4.85 -20.27 8.05
C ARG A 205 6.17 -20.50 8.78
N GLY A 206 6.16 -20.48 10.10
CA GLY A 206 7.29 -20.87 10.95
C GLY A 206 8.28 -19.75 11.24
N HIS A 207 8.02 -18.50 10.84
CA HIS A 207 8.84 -17.36 11.26
C HIS A 207 8.49 -16.91 12.68
N VAL A 208 9.40 -16.18 13.35
CA VAL A 208 9.22 -15.73 14.73
C VAL A 208 9.03 -14.23 14.78
N ILE A 209 7.91 -13.78 15.34
CA ILE A 209 7.70 -12.37 15.63
C ILE A 209 8.45 -12.03 16.93
N VAL A 210 9.47 -11.19 16.84
CA VAL A 210 10.34 -10.82 17.98
C VAL A 210 10.10 -9.39 18.45
N GLY A 211 9.42 -8.58 17.64
CA GLY A 211 9.02 -7.24 18.02
C GLY A 211 7.76 -6.76 17.31
N VAL A 212 6.92 -6.00 18.02
CA VAL A 212 5.79 -5.27 17.43
C VAL A 212 5.72 -3.86 18.01
N ALA A 213 5.42 -2.86 17.20
CA ALA A 213 5.22 -1.49 17.65
C ALA A 213 3.78 -1.02 17.42
N ASP A 214 3.22 -0.30 18.38
CA ASP A 214 1.97 0.43 18.25
C ASP A 214 2.14 1.88 18.77
N ILE A 215 1.04 2.60 18.96
CA ILE A 215 1.06 3.98 19.47
C ILE A 215 1.63 4.13 20.90
N GLY A 216 1.63 3.06 21.68
CA GLY A 216 2.16 3.01 23.04
C GLY A 216 3.64 2.60 23.14
N GLY A 217 4.29 2.29 22.02
CA GLY A 217 5.71 1.92 21.97
C GLY A 217 5.97 0.54 21.39
N THR A 218 7.20 0.07 21.58
CA THR A 218 7.71 -1.20 21.03
C THR A 218 7.65 -2.30 22.10
N LEU A 219 7.06 -3.43 21.74
CA LEU A 219 7.16 -4.68 22.48
C LEU A 219 8.25 -5.55 21.86
N SER A 220 8.98 -6.28 22.69
CA SER A 220 9.93 -7.30 22.23
C SER A 220 10.04 -8.48 23.19
N ALA A 221 10.31 -9.65 22.62
CA ALA A 221 10.62 -10.90 23.32
C ALA A 221 11.37 -11.84 22.36
N ASP A 222 11.93 -12.94 22.87
CA ASP A 222 12.54 -13.97 22.01
C ASP A 222 11.52 -14.58 21.02
N ARG A 223 10.26 -14.64 21.46
CA ARG A 223 9.08 -14.94 20.64
C ARG A 223 7.87 -14.26 21.28
N LEU A 224 7.23 -13.35 20.56
CA LEU A 224 5.99 -12.74 21.00
C LEU A 224 4.81 -13.71 20.78
N PRO A 225 3.88 -13.83 21.75
CA PRO A 225 2.67 -14.64 21.57
C PRO A 225 1.65 -13.86 20.73
N VAL A 226 1.74 -14.00 19.41
CA VAL A 226 0.97 -13.20 18.45
C VAL A 226 -0.54 -13.32 18.70
N ALA A 227 -1.04 -14.53 18.95
CA ALA A 227 -2.46 -14.76 19.22
C ALA A 227 -2.96 -13.97 20.45
N ASP A 228 -2.19 -13.97 21.54
CA ASP A 228 -2.52 -13.27 22.79
C ASP A 228 -2.46 -11.75 22.59
N LEU A 229 -1.42 -11.26 21.91
CA LEU A 229 -1.32 -9.84 21.58
C LEU A 229 -2.51 -9.37 20.77
N ILE A 230 -2.95 -10.15 19.77
CA ILE A 230 -4.14 -9.81 18.98
C ILE A 230 -5.40 -9.79 19.84
N ALA A 231 -5.57 -10.74 20.77
CA ALA A 231 -6.74 -10.82 21.64
C ALA A 231 -6.85 -9.63 22.63
N ILE A 232 -5.76 -8.89 22.84
CA ILE A 232 -5.72 -7.70 23.70
C ILE A 232 -5.54 -6.40 22.91
N THR A 233 -5.68 -6.44 21.59
CA THR A 233 -5.56 -5.27 20.70
C THR A 233 -6.95 -4.72 20.34
N ASP A 234 -7.12 -3.41 20.43
CA ASP A 234 -8.36 -2.74 20.03
C ASP A 234 -8.52 -2.60 18.49
N GLU A 235 -9.65 -2.05 18.05
CA GLU A 235 -9.93 -1.84 16.64
C GLU A 235 -8.94 -0.88 15.94
N PHE A 236 -8.31 0.01 16.71
CA PHE A 236 -7.32 0.99 16.23
C PHE A 236 -5.89 0.43 16.21
N GLY A 237 -5.67 -0.78 16.70
CA GLY A 237 -4.34 -1.40 16.72
C GLY A 237 -3.52 -1.09 17.97
N ARG A 238 -4.14 -0.60 19.04
CA ARG A 238 -3.48 -0.39 20.33
C ARG A 238 -3.58 -1.66 21.19
N ILE A 239 -2.44 -2.13 21.65
CA ILE A 239 -2.29 -3.30 22.51
C ILE A 239 -2.48 -2.87 23.98
N ASP A 240 -3.37 -3.55 24.71
CA ASP A 240 -3.57 -3.31 26.14
C ASP A 240 -2.36 -3.75 26.95
N ARG A 241 -1.57 -2.78 27.41
CA ARG A 241 -0.33 -3.01 28.16
C ARG A 241 -0.57 -3.67 29.52
N SER A 242 -1.77 -3.57 30.09
CA SER A 242 -2.09 -4.16 31.41
C SER A 242 -2.26 -5.68 31.36
N ARG A 243 -2.40 -6.24 30.15
CA ARG A 243 -2.64 -7.67 29.91
C ARG A 243 -1.47 -8.36 29.23
N LEU A 244 -0.29 -7.72 29.21
CA LEU A 244 0.90 -8.30 28.59
C LEU A 244 1.42 -9.51 29.38
N PRO A 245 1.94 -10.54 28.69
CA PRO A 245 2.70 -11.62 29.30
C PRO A 245 3.95 -11.08 30.04
N HIS A 246 4.39 -11.82 31.07
CA HIS A 246 5.48 -11.38 31.96
C HIS A 246 6.85 -11.26 31.28
N ASP A 247 7.10 -12.00 30.21
CA ASP A 247 8.36 -12.08 29.47
C ASP A 247 8.45 -11.07 28.31
N VAL A 248 7.41 -10.25 28.11
CA VAL A 248 7.40 -9.21 27.08
C VAL A 248 8.01 -7.92 27.62
N SER A 249 9.09 -7.47 26.98
CA SER A 249 9.70 -6.17 27.25
C SER A 249 8.93 -5.04 26.57
N VAL A 250 8.85 -3.88 27.23
CA VAL A 250 8.20 -2.67 26.70
C VAL A 250 9.18 -1.52 26.65
N SER A 251 9.30 -0.86 25.50
CA SER A 251 10.04 0.39 25.34
C SER A 251 9.13 1.48 24.81
N THR A 252 9.10 2.62 25.49
CA THR A 252 8.41 3.84 25.05
C THR A 252 9.31 4.78 24.25
N GLN A 253 10.57 4.40 24.01
CA GLN A 253 11.50 5.22 23.23
C GLN A 253 11.03 5.27 21.76
N PRO A 254 11.02 6.46 21.14
CA PRO A 254 10.75 6.59 19.72
C PRO A 254 11.69 5.70 18.91
N ASP A 255 11.13 5.02 17.92
CA ASP A 255 11.85 4.14 17.02
C ASP A 255 12.64 3.00 17.67
N ALA A 256 12.30 2.60 18.90
CA ALA A 256 12.90 1.44 19.55
C ALA A 256 12.73 0.13 18.76
N TRP A 257 11.77 0.08 17.83
CA TRP A 257 11.59 -1.03 16.90
C TRP A 257 12.79 -1.22 15.94
N LEU A 258 13.62 -0.19 15.72
CA LEU A 258 14.89 -0.33 14.98
C LEU A 258 15.99 -1.02 15.79
N ASP A 259 15.89 -1.02 17.12
CA ASP A 259 16.92 -1.58 18.00
C ASP A 259 16.72 -3.08 18.26
N VAL A 260 15.55 -3.61 17.91
CA VAL A 260 15.23 -5.04 18.05
C VAL A 260 16.00 -5.84 17.00
N ASP A 261 16.76 -6.83 17.44
CA ASP A 261 17.55 -7.70 16.57
C ASP A 261 16.64 -8.64 15.75
N ALA A 262 16.58 -8.39 14.44
CA ALA A 262 15.67 -9.05 13.52
C ALA A 262 16.25 -9.13 12.10
N ASP A 263 15.83 -10.16 11.37
CA ASP A 263 16.20 -10.38 9.98
C ASP A 263 15.33 -9.56 9.02
N LEU A 264 14.06 -9.40 9.38
CA LEU A 264 13.00 -8.79 8.57
C LEU A 264 12.28 -7.69 9.35
N LEU A 265 12.16 -6.52 8.74
CA LEU A 265 11.34 -5.41 9.22
C LEU A 265 10.12 -5.20 8.31
N ILE A 266 8.93 -5.22 8.89
CA ILE A 266 7.68 -4.84 8.22
C ILE A 266 7.29 -3.43 8.68
N LEU A 267 7.16 -2.50 7.74
CA LEU A 267 6.68 -1.14 8.02
C LEU A 267 5.19 -1.02 7.69
N ALA A 268 4.31 -1.14 8.69
CA ALA A 268 2.85 -1.25 8.54
C ALA A 268 2.03 -0.23 9.34
N ALA A 269 2.62 0.89 9.79
CA ALA A 269 1.89 1.99 10.42
C ALA A 269 1.96 3.30 9.64
N GLN A 270 2.98 4.12 9.90
CA GLN A 270 2.99 5.53 9.52
C GLN A 270 3.78 5.78 8.23
N LYS A 271 3.41 6.88 7.55
CA LYS A 271 4.21 7.46 6.47
C LYS A 271 5.58 7.88 7.02
N TYR A 272 6.63 7.62 6.26
CA TYR A 272 8.03 7.96 6.59
C TYR A 272 8.48 7.46 7.96
N ALA A 273 7.97 6.29 8.39
CA ALA A 273 8.42 5.59 9.58
C ALA A 273 9.92 5.31 9.51
N LEU A 274 10.43 4.94 8.33
CA LEU A 274 11.86 4.94 8.03
C LEU A 274 12.20 6.21 7.24
N ASN A 275 13.13 7.02 7.73
CA ASN A 275 13.45 8.33 7.16
C ASN A 275 14.95 8.62 7.25
N ALA A 276 15.36 9.77 6.71
CA ALA A 276 16.77 10.18 6.68
C ALA A 276 17.43 10.20 8.07
N GLU A 277 16.67 10.49 9.12
CA GLU A 277 17.16 10.66 10.49
C GLU A 277 17.39 9.30 11.17
N ASN A 278 16.55 8.29 10.92
CA ASN A 278 16.61 7.00 11.63
C ASN A 278 17.14 5.82 10.80
N ALA A 279 17.24 5.94 9.46
CA ALA A 279 17.68 4.84 8.58
C ALA A 279 19.06 4.27 8.93
N HIS A 280 19.94 5.06 9.55
CA HIS A 280 21.26 4.60 10.01
C HIS A 280 21.20 3.57 11.14
N ARG A 281 20.07 3.43 11.83
CA ARG A 281 19.83 2.44 12.89
C ARG A 281 19.29 1.12 12.37
N LEU A 282 18.95 1.03 11.08
CA LEU A 282 18.39 -0.18 10.48
C LEU A 282 19.37 -1.35 10.61
N ARG A 283 18.92 -2.41 11.28
CA ARG A 283 19.68 -3.67 11.43
C ARG A 283 19.18 -4.79 10.54
N ALA A 284 17.88 -4.79 10.21
CA ALA A 284 17.28 -5.82 9.39
C ALA A 284 17.86 -5.79 7.96
N GLY A 285 18.26 -6.97 7.47
CA GLY A 285 18.76 -7.13 6.09
C GLY A 285 17.65 -7.07 5.04
N LEU A 286 16.39 -7.21 5.47
CA LEU A 286 15.21 -7.13 4.61
C LEU A 286 14.15 -6.20 5.21
N VAL A 287 13.61 -5.32 4.38
CA VAL A 287 12.52 -4.39 4.71
C VAL A 287 11.36 -4.59 3.73
N VAL A 288 10.14 -4.69 4.23
CA VAL A 288 8.92 -4.73 3.41
C VAL A 288 7.96 -3.64 3.84
N GLU A 289 7.57 -2.80 2.88
CA GLU A 289 6.66 -1.68 3.12
C GLU A 289 5.19 -2.13 3.06
N GLY A 290 4.56 -2.31 4.23
CA GLY A 290 3.12 -2.60 4.35
C GLY A 290 2.22 -1.35 4.38
N GLY A 291 2.77 -0.19 4.74
CA GLY A 291 2.10 1.11 4.72
C GLY A 291 2.34 1.88 3.42
N ASN A 292 1.49 2.89 3.15
CA ASN A 292 1.72 3.82 2.04
C ASN A 292 2.85 4.79 2.39
N LEU A 293 3.80 5.00 1.47
CA LEU A 293 4.94 5.90 1.66
C LEU A 293 5.68 5.63 2.99
N ALA A 294 5.88 4.36 3.33
CA ALA A 294 6.41 3.94 4.63
C ALA A 294 7.86 4.40 4.86
N SER A 295 8.66 4.48 3.80
CA SER A 295 10.03 5.03 3.84
C SER A 295 10.16 6.29 3.00
N SER A 296 10.95 7.27 3.46
CA SER A 296 11.33 8.43 2.65
C SER A 296 12.28 8.03 1.51
N VAL A 297 12.44 8.90 0.51
CA VAL A 297 13.35 8.66 -0.63
C VAL A 297 14.78 8.43 -0.13
N GLU A 298 15.24 9.28 0.78
CA GLU A 298 16.58 9.21 1.37
C GLU A 298 16.76 7.94 2.21
N ALA A 299 15.71 7.47 2.89
CA ALA A 299 15.76 6.20 3.62
C ALA A 299 15.90 5.01 2.67
N LYS A 300 15.21 5.01 1.53
CA LYS A 300 15.34 3.96 0.50
C LYS A 300 16.75 3.93 -0.08
N GLU A 301 17.31 5.10 -0.39
CA GLU A 301 18.70 5.23 -0.85
C GLU A 301 19.71 4.71 0.18
N LYS A 302 19.56 5.09 1.46
CA LYS A 302 20.42 4.62 2.55
C LYS A 302 20.30 3.11 2.78
N THR A 303 19.08 2.57 2.72
CA THR A 303 18.82 1.12 2.86
C THR A 303 19.52 0.34 1.75
N ARG A 304 19.44 0.82 0.50
CA ARG A 304 20.15 0.21 -0.63
C ARG A 304 21.67 0.33 -0.46
N ALA A 305 22.17 1.50 -0.04
CA ALA A 305 23.60 1.73 0.16
C ALA A 305 24.21 0.88 1.29
N SER A 306 23.43 0.45 2.28
CA SER A 306 23.88 -0.48 3.33
C SER A 306 23.86 -1.96 2.90
N GLY A 307 23.35 -2.26 1.69
CA GLY A 307 23.17 -3.62 1.20
C GLY A 307 21.90 -4.31 1.70
N ALA A 308 21.03 -3.61 2.43
CA ALA A 308 19.74 -4.14 2.82
C ALA A 308 18.78 -4.13 1.63
N THR A 309 17.94 -5.16 1.56
CA THR A 309 16.91 -5.31 0.51
C THR A 309 15.63 -4.64 0.97
N LEU A 310 14.98 -3.88 0.08
CA LEU A 310 13.69 -3.25 0.35
C LEU A 310 12.67 -3.64 -0.72
N VAL A 311 11.54 -4.21 -0.30
CA VAL A 311 10.38 -4.43 -1.17
C VAL A 311 9.41 -3.26 -0.99
N PRO A 312 9.17 -2.45 -2.06
CA PRO A 312 8.42 -1.22 -1.97
C PRO A 312 6.92 -1.46 -1.83
N GLY A 313 6.23 -0.50 -1.22
CA GLY A 313 4.81 -0.63 -0.87
C GLY A 313 3.89 -0.72 -2.08
N VAL A 314 4.31 -0.16 -3.22
CA VAL A 314 3.58 -0.28 -4.51
C VAL A 314 3.49 -1.72 -5.01
N ILE A 315 4.31 -2.64 -4.49
CA ILE A 315 4.18 -4.08 -4.68
C ILE A 315 3.46 -4.69 -3.48
N ALA A 316 4.05 -4.55 -2.28
CA ALA A 316 3.67 -5.37 -1.13
C ALA A 316 2.25 -5.09 -0.59
N ASN A 317 1.82 -3.82 -0.52
CA ASN A 317 0.58 -3.44 0.17
C ASN A 317 -0.64 -3.33 -0.76
N ILE A 318 -0.57 -3.88 -1.97
CA ILE A 318 -1.57 -3.65 -3.00
C ILE A 318 -2.93 -4.32 -2.70
N GLY A 319 -3.00 -5.32 -1.82
CA GLY A 319 -4.14 -6.22 -1.70
C GLY A 319 -5.53 -5.55 -1.65
N GLY A 320 -5.73 -4.57 -0.76
CA GLY A 320 -7.00 -3.82 -0.72
C GLY A 320 -7.29 -3.03 -2.00
N ALA A 321 -6.28 -2.35 -2.55
CA ALA A 321 -6.41 -1.60 -3.80
C ALA A 321 -6.72 -2.52 -5.00
N ALA A 322 -6.02 -3.66 -5.11
CA ALA A 322 -6.27 -4.67 -6.13
C ALA A 322 -7.66 -5.28 -5.98
N SER A 323 -8.07 -5.64 -4.76
CA SER A 323 -9.41 -6.17 -4.49
C SER A 323 -10.50 -5.21 -4.96
N ALA A 324 -10.36 -3.92 -4.69
CA ALA A 324 -11.29 -2.90 -5.18
C ALA A 324 -11.24 -2.75 -6.70
N ALA A 325 -10.04 -2.71 -7.28
CA ALA A 325 -9.82 -2.54 -8.71
C ALA A 325 -10.40 -3.69 -9.54
N LEU A 326 -10.21 -4.93 -9.09
CA LEU A 326 -10.79 -6.11 -9.73
C LEU A 326 -12.32 -5.97 -9.85
N ALA A 327 -13.00 -5.46 -8.83
CA ALA A 327 -14.45 -5.24 -8.87
C ALA A 327 -14.83 -4.07 -9.78
N VAL A 328 -14.14 -2.92 -9.68
CA VAL A 328 -14.41 -1.75 -10.53
C VAL A 328 -14.23 -2.10 -12.03
N THR A 329 -13.19 -2.87 -12.34
CA THR A 329 -12.85 -3.29 -13.71
C THR A 329 -13.63 -4.53 -14.19
N ARG A 330 -14.41 -5.19 -13.32
CA ARG A 330 -15.20 -6.41 -13.62
C ARG A 330 -14.37 -7.64 -13.97
N VAL A 331 -13.16 -7.73 -13.40
CA VAL A 331 -12.29 -8.90 -13.51
C VAL A 331 -12.68 -9.99 -12.50
N VAL A 332 -13.37 -9.63 -11.41
CA VAL A 332 -13.84 -10.60 -10.39
C VAL A 332 -14.82 -11.61 -11.01
N PRO A 333 -14.61 -12.92 -10.79
CA PRO A 333 -15.56 -13.97 -11.17
C PRO A 333 -16.74 -14.01 -10.17
N PHE A 334 -17.78 -13.22 -10.44
CA PHE A 334 -18.94 -13.14 -9.54
C PHE A 334 -19.84 -14.39 -9.56
N ASP A 335 -19.66 -15.28 -10.53
CA ASP A 335 -20.30 -16.59 -10.61
C ASP A 335 -19.80 -17.57 -9.53
N LEU A 336 -18.59 -17.35 -8.99
CA LEU A 336 -18.10 -18.15 -7.87
C LEU A 336 -18.89 -17.88 -6.58
N PRO A 337 -19.14 -18.92 -5.75
CA PRO A 337 -19.64 -18.74 -4.38
C PRO A 337 -18.72 -17.85 -3.54
N ALA A 338 -19.26 -17.16 -2.53
CA ALA A 338 -18.52 -16.16 -1.76
C ALA A 338 -17.17 -16.67 -1.18
N PRO A 339 -17.06 -17.88 -0.60
CA PRO A 339 -15.77 -18.39 -0.10
C PRO A 339 -14.74 -18.58 -1.21
N ALA A 340 -15.11 -19.24 -2.31
CA ALA A 340 -14.23 -19.49 -3.46
C ALA A 340 -13.83 -18.19 -4.17
N ARG A 341 -14.73 -17.21 -4.23
CA ARG A 341 -14.42 -15.88 -4.76
C ARG A 341 -13.41 -15.14 -3.90
N LYS A 342 -13.54 -15.22 -2.57
CA LYS A 342 -12.57 -14.63 -1.64
C LYS A 342 -11.19 -15.27 -1.84
N GLU A 343 -11.13 -16.60 -1.88
CA GLU A 343 -9.89 -17.35 -2.13
C GLU A 343 -9.26 -16.93 -3.45
N TRP A 344 -10.05 -16.89 -4.54
CA TRP A 344 -9.59 -16.43 -5.85
C TRP A 344 -8.97 -15.03 -5.82
N VAL A 345 -9.56 -14.07 -5.09
CA VAL A 345 -8.99 -12.72 -4.96
C VAL A 345 -7.66 -12.75 -4.21
N PHE A 346 -7.57 -13.55 -3.14
CA PHE A 346 -6.33 -13.68 -2.37
C PHE A 346 -5.22 -14.31 -3.21
N ASP A 347 -5.52 -15.38 -3.93
CA ASP A 347 -4.57 -16.04 -4.84
C ASP A 347 -4.12 -15.10 -5.96
N TRP A 348 -5.06 -14.40 -6.59
CA TRP A 348 -4.74 -13.42 -7.64
C TRP A 348 -3.78 -12.34 -7.13
N VAL A 349 -4.05 -11.80 -5.93
CA VAL A 349 -3.16 -10.80 -5.30
C VAL A 349 -1.82 -11.41 -4.96
N GLY A 350 -1.81 -12.58 -4.32
CA GLY A 350 -0.60 -13.30 -3.93
C GLY A 350 0.32 -13.57 -5.12
N ASP A 351 -0.24 -14.02 -6.24
CA ASP A 351 0.53 -14.30 -7.46
C ASP A 351 1.17 -13.05 -8.05
N ARG A 352 0.43 -11.93 -8.14
CA ARG A 352 0.98 -10.67 -8.63
C ARG A 352 2.03 -10.09 -7.69
N VAL A 353 1.84 -10.20 -6.38
CA VAL A 353 2.85 -9.75 -5.41
C VAL A 353 4.09 -10.61 -5.52
N ARG A 354 3.95 -11.95 -5.51
CA ARG A 354 5.07 -12.89 -5.64
C ARG A 354 5.89 -12.64 -6.89
N GLN A 355 5.26 -12.57 -8.06
CA GLN A 355 5.96 -12.35 -9.32
C GLN A 355 6.69 -11.01 -9.34
N ASN A 356 6.04 -9.93 -8.92
CA ASN A 356 6.68 -8.62 -8.94
C ASN A 356 7.78 -8.48 -7.88
N THR A 357 7.64 -9.12 -6.72
CA THR A 357 8.71 -9.18 -5.73
C THR A 357 9.90 -9.96 -6.28
N PHE A 358 9.68 -11.13 -6.89
CA PHE A 358 10.75 -11.92 -7.51
C PHE A 358 11.48 -11.12 -8.60
N ASP A 359 10.75 -10.54 -9.54
CA ASP A 359 11.36 -9.78 -10.64
C ASP A 359 12.09 -8.52 -10.16
N LEU A 360 11.59 -7.85 -9.11
CA LEU A 360 12.28 -6.73 -8.48
C LEU A 360 13.64 -7.16 -7.94
N LEU A 361 13.70 -8.31 -7.27
CA LEU A 361 14.92 -8.83 -6.66
C LEU A 361 15.92 -9.30 -7.71
N GLU A 362 15.47 -9.92 -8.80
CA GLU A 362 16.31 -10.28 -9.94
C GLU A 362 16.95 -9.03 -10.58
N ILE A 363 16.17 -7.96 -10.76
CA ILE A 363 16.69 -6.67 -11.27
C ILE A 363 17.72 -6.09 -10.28
N ALA A 364 17.40 -6.09 -8.99
CA ALA A 364 18.30 -5.57 -7.94
C ALA A 364 19.61 -6.37 -7.82
N ALA A 365 19.60 -7.66 -8.17
CA ALA A 365 20.80 -8.49 -8.21
C ALA A 365 21.68 -8.21 -9.45
N ALA A 366 21.08 -7.72 -10.55
CA ALA A 366 21.76 -7.45 -11.80
C ALA A 366 22.33 -6.02 -11.91
N ASP A 367 21.72 -5.04 -11.23
CA ASP A 367 22.11 -3.62 -11.27
C ASP A 367 22.09 -3.01 -9.85
N ALA A 368 23.03 -2.10 -9.58
CA ALA A 368 23.12 -1.37 -8.32
C ALA A 368 22.10 -0.21 -8.20
N GLY A 369 21.34 0.10 -9.25
CA GLY A 369 20.31 1.14 -9.28
C GLY A 369 19.04 0.83 -8.48
N ASP A 370 18.04 1.74 -8.55
CA ASP A 370 16.69 1.42 -8.08
C ASP A 370 16.04 0.44 -9.08
N PRO A 371 15.65 -0.78 -8.67
CA PRO A 371 15.03 -1.76 -9.57
C PRO A 371 13.60 -1.38 -9.98
N LEU A 372 12.92 -0.52 -9.23
CA LEU A 372 11.49 -0.25 -9.43
C LEU A 372 11.17 0.44 -10.77
N PRO A 373 11.88 1.51 -11.21
CA PRO A 373 11.65 2.12 -12.52
C PRO A 373 11.80 1.15 -13.70
N GLN A 374 12.79 0.24 -13.64
CA GLN A 374 12.99 -0.77 -14.67
C GLN A 374 11.83 -1.78 -14.70
N LEU A 375 11.39 -2.26 -13.52
CA LEU A 375 10.24 -3.16 -13.40
C LEU A 375 8.95 -2.50 -13.92
N LEU A 376 8.70 -1.24 -13.55
CA LEU A 376 7.55 -0.46 -14.04
C LEU A 376 7.58 -0.32 -15.56
N THR A 377 8.76 -0.03 -16.13
CA THR A 377 8.93 0.07 -17.58
C THR A 377 8.60 -1.24 -18.29
N ALA A 378 9.03 -2.39 -17.74
CA ALA A 378 8.67 -3.70 -18.27
C ALA A 378 7.14 -3.91 -18.26
N ARG A 379 6.48 -3.66 -17.13
CA ARG A 379 5.03 -3.84 -17.00
C ARG A 379 4.19 -2.89 -17.84
N ARG A 380 4.65 -1.66 -18.07
CA ARG A 380 3.96 -0.72 -18.98
C ARG A 380 3.97 -1.22 -20.43
N LYS A 381 5.01 -1.93 -20.86
CA LYS A 381 5.05 -2.53 -22.21
C LYS A 381 4.03 -3.65 -22.35
N ASP A 382 3.85 -4.46 -21.29
CA ASP A 382 2.89 -5.56 -21.28
C ASP A 382 1.42 -5.07 -21.25
N ARG A 383 1.18 -3.81 -20.86
CA ARG A 383 -0.17 -3.19 -20.81
C ARG A 383 -0.58 -2.48 -22.10
N ARG A 384 0.33 -2.28 -23.06
CA ARG A 384 0.08 -1.51 -24.30
C ARG A 384 -0.64 -2.30 -25.38
#